data_AF-A0AAV2YJF9-F1
#
_entry.id   AF-A0AAV2YJF9-F1
#
_cell.length_a   1.000
_cell.length_b   1.000
_cell.length_c   1.000
_cell.angle_alpha   90.00
_cell.angle_beta   90.00
_cell.angle_gamma   90.00
#
_symmetry.space_group_name_H-M   'P 1'
#
loop_
_entity.id
_entity.type
_entity.pdbx_description
1 polymer ?
#
loop_
_entity_poly.entity_id
_entity_poly.type
_entity_poly.pdbx_seq_one_letter_code
_entity_poly.pdbx_strand_id
1 'polypeptide(L)'
;MSDNQDIPSEYKISEKWDKCLENFALHFGAGLVAGGLTSLVLARSGGGRGLITGFGAGAGTGSSWTTCQLAFAGNDEAQARLEKSEKVIEDLKEKIQKRA
;
A
#
# COMPACT_ATOMS: atom_id res chain seq x y z
N MET A 1 11.21 -8.41 10.50
CA MET A 1 12.25 -7.67 11.23
C MET A 1 13.50 -7.71 10.37
N SER A 2 13.88 -6.60 9.72
CA SER A 2 15.22 -6.53 9.13
C SER A 2 16.19 -6.35 10.28
N ASP A 3 16.86 -7.44 10.62
CA ASP A 3 17.96 -7.47 11.56
C ASP A 3 19.09 -6.61 10.99
N ASN A 4 19.26 -5.41 11.52
CA ASN A 4 20.53 -4.69 11.55
C ASN A 4 20.68 -4.10 12.95
N GLN A 5 21.70 -4.60 13.65
CA GLN A 5 22.23 -4.02 14.87
C GLN A 5 22.35 -2.49 14.74
N ASP A 6 22.00 -1.76 15.80
CA ASP A 6 22.28 -0.33 15.98
C ASP A 6 21.48 0.68 15.14
N ILE A 7 20.18 0.46 14.94
CA ILE A 7 19.27 1.57 14.63
C ILE A 7 18.89 2.25 15.97
N PRO A 8 19.29 3.51 16.21
CA PRO A 8 18.91 4.23 17.44
C PRO A 8 17.39 4.19 17.60
N SER A 9 16.89 4.09 18.83
CA SER A 9 15.45 3.97 19.10
C SER A 9 14.60 5.05 18.45
N GLU A 10 15.19 6.22 18.18
CA GLU A 10 14.56 7.33 17.46
C GLU A 10 14.17 6.98 16.02
N TYR A 11 14.93 6.13 15.32
CA TYR A 11 14.67 5.78 13.91
C TYR A 11 13.70 4.61 13.72
N LYS A 12 13.38 3.86 14.79
CA LYS A 12 12.38 2.78 14.75
C LYS A 12 10.99 3.29 14.36
N ILE A 13 10.67 4.54 14.72
CA ILE A 13 9.41 5.20 14.32
C ILE A 13 9.42 5.47 12.82
N SER A 14 10.53 5.94 12.27
CA SER A 14 10.66 6.29 10.87
C SER A 14 10.55 5.05 9.98
N GLU A 15 11.18 3.94 10.38
CA GLU A 15 11.08 2.67 9.65
C GLU A 15 9.64 2.13 9.60
N LYS A 16 8.90 2.25 10.72
CA LYS A 16 7.47 1.87 10.73
C LYS A 16 6.65 2.73 9.78
N TRP A 17 6.93 4.03 9.75
CA TRP A 17 6.28 4.94 8.83
C TRP A 17 6.57 4.61 7.38
N ASP A 18 7.81 4.30 7.04
CA ASP A 18 8.23 3.97 5.67
C ASP A 18 7.46 2.76 5.14
N LYS A 19 7.42 1.67 5.92
CA LYS A 19 6.65 0.46 5.60
C LYS A 19 5.15 0.73 5.45
N CYS A 20 4.60 1.60 6.29
CA CYS A 20 3.20 2.00 6.15
C CYS A 20 2.94 2.79 4.87
N LEU A 21 3.87 3.67 4.49
CA LEU A 21 3.76 4.55 3.32
C LEU A 21 3.89 3.74 2.03
N GLU A 22 4.79 2.78 2.01
CA GLU A 22 4.94 1.79 0.95
C GLU A 22 3.67 0.95 0.78
N ASN A 23 3.14 0.39 1.88
CA ASN A 23 1.90 -0.37 1.87
C ASN A 23 0.71 0.47 1.41
N PHE A 24 0.65 1.75 1.81
CA PHE A 24 -0.35 2.71 1.35
C PHE A 24 -0.24 2.94 -0.15
N ALA A 25 0.97 3.21 -0.67
CA ALA A 25 1.19 3.47 -2.08
C ALA A 25 0.76 2.26 -2.94
N LEU A 26 1.08 1.05 -2.48
CA LEU A 26 0.67 -0.18 -3.15
C LEU A 26 -0.85 -0.35 -3.15
N HIS A 27 -1.53 -0.18 -2.01
CA HIS A 27 -2.99 -0.35 -1.93
C HIS A 27 -3.76 0.78 -2.62
N PHE A 28 -3.26 2.00 -2.57
CA PHE A 28 -3.81 3.14 -3.31
C PHE A 28 -3.66 2.94 -4.81
N GLY A 29 -2.47 2.54 -5.28
CA GLY A 29 -2.22 2.23 -6.68
C GLY A 29 -3.07 1.06 -7.16
N ALA A 30 -3.14 -0.04 -6.39
CA ALA A 30 -4.00 -1.17 -6.69
C ALA A 30 -5.49 -0.77 -6.72
N GLY A 31 -5.93 0.06 -5.77
CA GLY A 31 -7.28 0.60 -5.71
C GLY A 31 -7.62 1.53 -6.88
N LEU A 32 -6.66 2.34 -7.33
CA LEU A 32 -6.78 3.17 -8.53
C LEU A 32 -6.87 2.34 -9.80
N VAL A 33 -6.01 1.33 -9.96
CA VAL A 33 -6.01 0.47 -11.15
C VAL A 33 -7.28 -0.36 -11.18
N ALA A 34 -7.63 -1.04 -10.09
CA ALA A 34 -8.84 -1.84 -9.99
C ALA A 34 -10.10 -0.97 -10.14
N GLY A 35 -10.16 0.17 -9.45
CA GLY A 35 -11.24 1.14 -9.55
C GLY A 35 -11.36 1.74 -10.95
N GLY A 36 -10.23 2.07 -11.59
CA GLY A 36 -10.17 2.58 -12.96
C GLY A 36 -10.66 1.59 -14.00
N LEU A 37 -10.24 0.33 -13.90
CA LEU A 37 -10.72 -0.72 -14.79
C LEU A 37 -12.22 -0.99 -14.58
N THR A 38 -12.65 -1.08 -13.32
CA THR A 38 -14.06 -1.29 -12.98
C THR A 38 -14.93 -0.12 -13.45
N SER A 39 -14.43 1.11 -13.32
CA SER A 39 -15.17 2.30 -13.72
C SER A 39 -15.35 2.40 -15.23
N LEU A 40 -14.38 1.94 -16.02
CA LEU A 40 -14.50 1.84 -17.48
C LEU A 40 -15.60 0.87 -17.91
N VAL A 41 -15.78 -0.24 -17.18
CA VAL A 41 -16.80 -1.25 -17.46
C VAL A 41 -18.19 -0.78 -17.00
N LEU A 42 -18.28 -0.24 -15.79
CA LEU A 42 -19.57 0.01 -15.13
C LEU A 42 -20.17 1.38 -15.44
N ALA A 43 -19.34 2.40 -15.74
CA ALA A 43 -19.81 3.77 -15.93
C ALA A 43 -19.70 4.24 -17.39
N ARG A 44 -20.84 4.69 -17.92
CA ARG A 44 -20.96 5.34 -19.23
C ARG A 44 -20.54 6.82 -19.24
N SER A 45 -20.58 7.52 -18.09
CA SER A 45 -20.29 8.95 -17.99
C SER A 45 -18.96 9.24 -17.28
N GLY A 46 -18.30 10.34 -17.65
CA GLY A 46 -17.02 10.75 -17.05
C GLY A 46 -17.10 10.98 -15.53
N GLY A 47 -18.20 11.55 -15.04
CA GLY A 47 -18.42 11.73 -13.60
C GLY A 47 -18.57 10.41 -12.83
N GLY A 48 -19.32 9.44 -13.39
CA GLY A 48 -19.43 8.11 -12.79
C GLY A 48 -18.09 7.36 -12.77
N ARG A 49 -17.25 7.57 -13.79
CA ARG A 49 -15.92 6.98 -13.84
C ARG A 49 -15.01 7.52 -12.73
N GLY A 50 -15.03 8.83 -12.50
CA GLY A 50 -14.26 9.46 -11.43
C GLY A 50 -14.65 8.95 -10.04
N LEU A 51 -15.95 8.79 -9.77
CA LEU A 51 -16.45 8.30 -8.48
C LEU A 51 -16.03 6.86 -8.18
N ILE A 52 -16.16 5.95 -9.15
CA ILE A 52 -15.80 4.54 -8.95
C ILE A 52 -14.29 4.38 -8.78
N THR A 53 -13.50 5.08 -9.59
CA THR A 53 -12.04 5.08 -9.47
C THR A 53 -11.59 5.68 -8.13
N GLY A 54 -12.17 6.82 -7.72
CA GLY A 54 -11.89 7.46 -6.44
C GLY A 54 -12.30 6.62 -5.24
N PHE A 55 -13.44 5.91 -5.32
CA PHE A 55 -13.88 4.98 -4.29
C PHE A 55 -12.91 3.79 -4.16
N GLY A 56 -12.48 3.20 -5.28
CA GLY A 56 -11.49 2.11 -5.27
C GLY A 56 -10.17 2.53 -4.62
N ALA A 57 -9.66 3.71 -4.99
CA ALA A 57 -8.46 4.29 -4.39
C ALA A 57 -8.63 4.57 -2.90
N GLY A 58 -9.75 5.18 -2.51
CA GLY A 58 -10.08 5.50 -1.12
C GLY A 58 -10.21 4.27 -0.24
N ALA A 59 -10.85 3.20 -0.73
CA ALA A 59 -10.95 1.93 -0.02
C ALA A 59 -9.56 1.28 0.21
N GLY A 60 -8.69 1.32 -0.81
CA GLY A 60 -7.30 0.89 -0.70
C GLY A 60 -6.54 1.66 0.37
N THR A 61 -6.54 2.99 0.28
CA THR A 61 -5.99 3.90 1.30
C THR A 61 -6.51 3.57 2.70
N GLY A 62 -7.83 3.48 2.90
CA GLY A 62 -8.41 3.22 4.22
C GLY A 62 -7.95 1.90 4.82
N SER A 63 -7.94 0.83 4.03
CA SER A 63 -7.47 -0.49 4.48
C SER A 63 -5.99 -0.50 4.91
N SER A 64 -5.15 0.25 4.18
CA SER A 64 -3.73 0.40 4.51
C SER A 64 -3.52 1.19 5.81
N TRP A 65 -4.36 2.20 6.06
CA TRP A 65 -4.30 3.00 7.27
C TRP A 65 -4.65 2.18 8.52
N THR A 66 -5.72 1.40 8.46
CA THR A 66 -6.09 0.49 9.57
C THR A 66 -4.97 -0.52 9.85
N THR A 67 -4.36 -1.07 8.79
CA THR A 67 -3.22 -2.00 8.93
C THR A 67 -2.02 -1.31 9.60
N CYS A 68 -1.72 -0.08 9.20
CA CYS A 68 -0.67 0.72 9.82
C CYS A 68 -0.95 0.98 11.31
N GLN A 69 -2.17 1.41 11.66
CA GLN A 69 -2.54 1.65 13.06
C GLN A 69 -2.37 0.40 13.93
N LEU A 70 -2.74 -0.78 13.42
CA LEU A 70 -2.53 -2.06 14.10
C LEU A 70 -1.04 -2.41 14.25
N ALA A 71 -0.22 -2.15 13.24
CA ALA A 71 1.23 -2.36 13.32
C ALA A 71 1.92 -1.42 14.33
N PHE A 72 1.42 -0.19 14.47
CA PHE A 72 1.85 0.73 15.52
C PHE A 72 1.41 0.27 16.92
N ALA A 73 0.22 -0.33 17.04
CA ALA A 73 -0.28 -0.92 18.28
C ALA A 73 0.43 -2.23 18.71
N GLY A 74 1.39 -2.72 17.90
CA GLY A 74 2.17 -3.91 18.22
C GLY A 74 1.55 -5.22 17.77
N ASN A 75 0.63 -5.20 16.79
CA ASN A 75 0.04 -6.41 16.24
C ASN A 75 1.00 -7.08 15.23
N ASP A 76 1.47 -8.28 15.56
CA ASP A 76 2.41 -9.06 14.74
C ASP A 76 1.82 -9.44 13.37
N GLU A 77 0.50 -9.69 13.28
CA GLU A 77 -0.16 -10.03 12.02
C GLU A 77 -0.14 -8.85 11.04
N ALA A 78 -0.31 -7.63 11.56
CA ALA A 78 -0.25 -6.42 10.76
C ALA A 78 1.18 -6.20 10.23
N GLN A 79 2.21 -6.52 11.02
CA GLN A 79 3.60 -6.46 10.57
C GLN A 79 3.87 -7.48 9.45
N ALA A 80 3.40 -8.72 9.59
CA ALA A 80 3.52 -9.74 8.55
C ALA A 80 2.86 -9.31 7.22
N ARG A 81 1.74 -8.57 7.29
CA ARG A 81 1.09 -8.00 6.11
C ARG A 81 1.94 -6.90 5.45
N LEU A 82 2.56 -6.02 6.23
CA LEU A 82 3.45 -4.98 5.70
C LEU A 82 4.67 -5.60 5.00
N GLU A 83 5.33 -6.60 5.61
CA GLU A 83 6.45 -7.30 4.99
C GLU A 83 6.06 -8.00 3.68
N LYS A 84 4.83 -8.53 3.62
CA LYS A 84 4.31 -9.11 2.39
C LYS A 84 4.11 -8.05 1.31
N SER A 85 3.58 -6.87 1.66
CA SER A 85 3.44 -5.76 0.73
C SER A 85 4.79 -5.25 0.23
N GLU A 86 5.77 -5.06 1.12
CA GLU A 86 7.15 -4.65 0.78
C GLU A 86 7.78 -5.61 -0.25
N LYS A 87 7.68 -6.94 -0.01
CA LYS A 87 8.14 -7.96 -0.98
C LYS A 87 7.45 -7.85 -2.33
N VAL A 88 6.16 -7.52 -2.35
CA VAL A 88 5.42 -7.32 -3.61
C VAL A 88 5.91 -6.06 -4.33
N ILE A 89 6.26 -4.99 -3.61
CA ILE A 89 6.84 -3.78 -4.20
C ILE A 89 8.20 -4.09 -4.80
N GLU A 90 9.08 -4.76 -4.07
CA GLU A 90 10.41 -5.16 -4.53
C GLU A 90 10.33 -6.05 -5.79
N ASP A 91 9.48 -7.08 -5.79
CA ASP A 91 9.26 -7.94 -6.97
C ASP A 91 8.71 -7.14 -8.17
N LEU A 92 7.78 -6.22 -7.93
CA LEU A 92 7.25 -5.35 -8.97
C LEU A 92 8.34 -4.41 -9.53
N LYS A 93 9.15 -3.82 -8.65
CA LYS A 93 10.26 -2.93 -9.01
C LYS A 93 11.32 -3.68 -9.81
N GLU A 94 11.69 -4.90 -9.41
CA GLU A 94 12.60 -5.75 -10.16
C GLU A 94 12.03 -6.06 -11.55
N LYS A 95 10.75 -6.44 -11.63
CA LYS A 95 10.08 -6.70 -12.92
C LYS A 95 10.04 -5.48 -13.83
N ILE A 96 9.83 -4.29 -13.28
CA ILE A 96 9.84 -3.04 -14.03
C ILE A 96 11.27 -2.72 -14.50
N GLN A 97 12.28 -2.80 -13.62
CA GLN A 97 13.69 -2.58 -13.98
C GLN A 97 14.18 -3.54 -15.05
N LYS A 98 13.76 -4.81 -14.99
CA LYS A 98 14.13 -5.82 -16.00
C LYS A 98 13.43 -5.62 -17.35
N ARG A 99 12.34 -4.84 -17.39
CA ARG A 99 11.61 -4.49 -18.62
C ARG A 99 11.95 -3.11 -19.17
N ALA A 100 12.67 -2.28 -18.42
CA ALA A 100 13.21 -0.99 -18.85
C ALA A 100 14.52 -1.20 -19.63
#